data_AF-A0A833UWB0-F1
#
_entry.id   AF-A0A833UWB0-F1
#
_cell.length_a   1.000
_cell.length_b   1.000
_cell.length_c   1.000
_cell.angle_alpha   90.00
_cell.angle_beta   90.00
_cell.angle_gamma   90.00
#
_symmetry.space_group_name_H-M   'P 1'
#
loop_
_entity.id
_entity.type
_entity.pdbx_description
1 polymer ?
#
loop_
_entity_poly.entity_id
_entity_poly.type
_entity_poly.pdbx_seq_one_letter_code
_entity_poly.pdbx_strand_id
1 'polypeptide(L)'
;MKTSTQNFSEFQGNEKGLFRMRLGQSIYVQKGSDVYWVNRSGVLILVSEETHATKPWIRENFERERKFQKRKAKAELFNQPCFKRTPYSANQRIAYNNTKYN
;
A
#
# COMPACT_ATOMS: atom_id res chain seq x y z
N MET A 1 -8.31 21.07 21.33
CA MET A 1 -8.15 19.66 21.76
C MET A 1 -7.78 18.83 20.54
N LYS A 2 -6.60 18.22 20.49
CA LYS A 2 -6.25 17.28 19.42
C LYS A 2 -6.99 15.98 19.73
N THR A 3 -8.07 15.71 19.01
CA THR A 3 -8.72 14.40 19.06
C THR A 3 -7.68 13.37 18.64
N SER A 4 -7.39 12.42 19.52
CA SER A 4 -6.58 11.25 19.16
C SER A 4 -7.31 10.57 18.01
N THR A 5 -6.80 10.71 16.79
CA THR A 5 -7.29 9.96 15.64
C THR A 5 -6.98 8.51 15.94
N GLN A 6 -7.90 7.81 16.61
CA GLN A 6 -7.81 6.37 16.80
C GLN A 6 -7.71 5.78 15.39
N ASN A 7 -6.53 5.24 15.08
CA ASN A 7 -6.29 4.57 13.81
C ASN A 7 -7.21 3.35 13.78
N PHE A 8 -8.37 3.52 13.15
CA PHE A 8 -9.34 2.45 12.98
C PHE A 8 -8.75 1.30 12.16
N SER A 9 -7.74 1.57 11.33
CA SER A 9 -7.02 0.60 10.52
C SER A 9 -5.54 0.56 10.87
N GLU A 10 -5.02 -0.62 11.13
CA GLU A 10 -3.60 -0.89 11.37
C GLU A 10 -3.13 -2.01 10.44
N PHE A 11 -2.18 -1.71 9.55
CA PHE A 11 -1.59 -2.70 8.64
C PHE A 11 -0.57 -3.56 9.38
N GLN A 12 -0.78 -4.88 9.39
CA GLN A 12 0.08 -5.82 10.10
C GLN A 12 1.13 -6.47 9.20
N GLY A 13 0.95 -6.44 7.89
CA GLY A 13 1.91 -6.98 6.93
C GLY A 13 1.27 -7.64 5.72
N ASN A 14 2.11 -7.94 4.74
CA ASN A 14 1.73 -8.69 3.56
C ASN A 14 2.73 -9.84 3.37
N GLU A 15 2.39 -11.01 3.89
CA GLU A 15 3.23 -12.20 3.83
C GLU A 15 2.61 -13.22 2.87
N LYS A 16 3.38 -13.66 1.86
CA LYS A 16 2.94 -14.70 0.89
C LYS A 16 1.59 -14.39 0.20
N GLY A 17 1.28 -13.12 0.00
CA GLY A 17 0.02 -12.68 -0.61
C GLY A 17 -1.19 -12.63 0.34
N LEU A 18 -0.97 -12.83 1.63
CA LEU A 18 -1.96 -12.61 2.69
C LEU A 18 -1.79 -11.21 3.24
N PHE A 19 -2.72 -10.33 2.86
CA PHE A 19 -2.73 -8.95 3.35
C PHE A 19 -3.44 -8.90 4.69
N ARG A 20 -2.72 -8.67 5.78
CA ARG A 20 -3.27 -8.66 7.13
C ARG A 20 -3.45 -7.23 7.63
N MET A 21 -4.64 -6.93 8.12
CA MET A 21 -4.98 -5.62 8.64
C MET A 21 -5.92 -5.76 9.84
N ARG A 22 -5.62 -5.06 10.92
CA ARG A 22 -6.51 -4.92 12.06
C ARG A 22 -7.46 -3.75 11.79
N LEU A 23 -8.75 -4.00 11.90
CA LEU A 23 -9.80 -2.99 11.80
C LEU A 23 -10.55 -2.94 13.13
N GLY A 24 -10.35 -1.86 13.88
CA GLY A 24 -10.80 -1.72 15.26
C GLY A 24 -10.24 -2.84 16.14
N GLN A 25 -11.12 -3.64 16.73
CA GLN A 25 -10.75 -4.75 17.62
C GLN A 25 -10.55 -6.09 16.88
N SER A 26 -10.90 -6.18 15.59
CA SER A 26 -10.87 -7.42 14.82
C SER A 26 -9.73 -7.44 13.82
N ILE A 27 -9.14 -8.61 13.58
CA ILE A 27 -8.09 -8.81 12.58
C ILE A 27 -8.74 -9.40 11.34
N TYR A 28 -8.48 -8.79 10.19
CA TYR A 28 -8.92 -9.27 8.89
C TYR A 28 -7.72 -9.63 8.02
N VAL A 29 -7.91 -10.61 7.16
CA VAL A 29 -6.91 -11.12 6.21
C VAL A 29 -7.54 -11.18 4.84
N GLN A 30 -6.95 -10.50 3.87
CA GLN A 30 -7.37 -10.60 2.48
C GLN A 30 -6.45 -11.57 1.73
N LYS A 31 -7.05 -12.53 1.03
CA LYS A 31 -6.36 -13.49 0.15
C LYS A 31 -6.99 -13.38 -1.24
N GLY A 32 -6.30 -12.71 -2.16
CA GLY A 32 -6.86 -12.42 -3.49
C GLY A 32 -8.06 -11.47 -3.39
N SER A 33 -9.24 -11.95 -3.81
CA SER A 33 -10.51 -11.21 -3.78
C SER A 33 -11.27 -11.38 -2.46
N ASP A 34 -10.99 -12.47 -1.73
CA ASP A 34 -11.75 -12.84 -0.54
C ASP A 34 -11.14 -12.22 0.72
N VAL A 35 -12.01 -11.82 1.65
CA VAL A 35 -11.64 -11.31 2.96
C VAL A 35 -12.08 -12.30 4.02
N TYR A 36 -11.18 -12.61 4.93
CA TYR A 36 -11.38 -13.46 6.09
C TYR A 36 -11.24 -12.62 7.35
N TRP A 37 -11.95 -12.96 8.41
CA TRP A 37 -11.68 -12.42 9.74
C TRP A 37 -11.09 -13.51 10.63
N VAL A 38 -10.20 -13.13 11.52
CA VAL A 38 -9.51 -14.03 12.44
C VAL A 38 -10.30 -14.07 13.74
N ASN A 39 -10.81 -15.24 14.11
CA ASN A 39 -11.46 -15.42 15.41
C ASN A 39 -10.42 -15.51 16.54
N ARG A 40 -10.85 -15.43 17.80
CA ARG A 40 -10.01 -15.55 19.00
C ARG A 40 -9.15 -16.82 19.02
N SER A 41 -9.62 -17.90 18.40
CA SER A 41 -8.89 -19.17 18.27
C SER A 41 -7.88 -19.20 17.11
N GLY A 42 -7.71 -18.09 16.36
CA GLY A 42 -6.80 -18.00 15.22
C GLY A 42 -7.34 -18.56 13.90
N VAL A 43 -8.58 -19.07 13.87
CA VAL A 43 -9.22 -19.60 12.67
C VAL A 43 -9.67 -18.47 11.75
N LEU A 44 -9.39 -18.64 10.46
CA LEU A 44 -9.83 -17.74 9.38
C LEU A 44 -11.26 -18.11 8.96
N ILE A 45 -12.19 -17.18 9.17
CA ILE A 45 -13.58 -17.34 8.76
C ILE A 45 -13.84 -16.40 7.59
N LEU A 46 -14.36 -16.95 6.49
CA LEU A 46 -14.70 -16.16 5.30
C LEU A 46 -15.76 -15.13 5.67
N VAL A 47 -15.54 -13.87 5.29
CA VAL A 47 -16.51 -12.80 5.44
C VAL A 47 -17.55 -12.95 4.34
N SER A 48 -18.82 -13.14 4.72
CA SER A 48 -19.92 -13.28 3.76
C SER A 48 -20.17 -11.99 2.97
N GLU A 49 -20.79 -12.14 1.80
CA GLU A 49 -21.20 -10.98 0.98
C GLU A 49 -22.17 -10.06 1.72
N GLU A 50 -23.08 -10.61 2.52
CA GLU A 50 -23.98 -9.84 3.39
C GLU A 50 -23.20 -8.97 4.37
N THR A 51 -22.16 -9.52 4.99
CA THR A 51 -21.30 -8.77 5.90
C THR A 51 -20.57 -7.65 5.17
N HIS A 52 -20.14 -7.90 3.92
CA HIS A 52 -19.56 -6.85 3.08
C HIS A 52 -20.55 -5.76 2.70
N ALA A 53 -21.83 -6.10 2.48
CA ALA A 53 -22.88 -5.13 2.22
C ALA A 53 -23.20 -4.28 3.45
N THR A 54 -23.25 -4.89 4.65
CA THR A 54 -23.49 -4.16 5.90
C THR A 54 -22.26 -3.34 6.36
N LYS A 55 -21.06 -3.83 6.07
CA LYS A 55 -19.78 -3.23 6.51
C LYS A 55 -18.86 -2.96 5.31
N PRO A 56 -19.24 -2.02 4.41
CA PRO A 56 -18.46 -1.71 3.21
C PRO A 56 -17.06 -1.19 3.54
N TRP A 57 -16.91 -0.53 4.69
CA TRP A 57 -15.64 -0.03 5.22
C TRP A 57 -14.55 -1.12 5.33
N ILE A 58 -14.90 -2.41 5.42
CA ILE A 58 -13.90 -3.48 5.41
C ILE A 58 -13.12 -3.42 4.09
N ARG A 59 -13.82 -3.51 2.95
CA ARG A 59 -13.18 -3.50 1.62
C ARG A 59 -12.47 -2.17 1.34
N GLU A 60 -13.10 -1.06 1.68
CA GLU A 60 -12.53 0.28 1.46
C GLU A 60 -11.20 0.47 2.19
N ASN A 61 -11.09 0.00 3.44
CA ASN A 61 -9.83 0.07 4.18
C ASN A 61 -8.74 -0.78 3.51
N PHE A 62 -9.06 -1.99 3.07
CA PHE A 62 -8.10 -2.85 2.36
C PHE A 62 -7.61 -2.19 1.07
N GLU A 63 -8.52 -1.61 0.28
CA GLU A 63 -8.14 -0.90 -0.94
C GLU A 63 -7.27 0.33 -0.67
N ARG A 64 -7.65 1.13 0.33
CA ARG A 64 -6.91 2.34 0.72
C ARG A 64 -5.49 1.98 1.15
N GLU A 65 -5.36 0.97 2.02
CA GLU A 65 -4.06 0.53 2.53
C GLU A 65 -3.22 -0.08 1.40
N ARG A 66 -3.81 -0.88 0.51
CA ARG A 66 -3.11 -1.40 -0.68
C ARG A 66 -2.58 -0.28 -1.58
N LYS A 67 -3.39 0.75 -1.84
CA LYS A 67 -2.97 1.93 -2.61
C LYS A 67 -1.85 2.68 -1.89
N PHE A 68 -1.91 2.80 -0.57
CA PHE A 68 -0.87 3.41 0.25
C PHE A 68 0.46 2.63 0.17
N GLN A 69 0.44 1.32 0.42
CA GLN A 69 1.63 0.47 0.35
C GLN A 69 2.24 0.46 -1.05
N LYS A 70 1.41 0.43 -2.11
CA LYS A 70 1.90 0.55 -3.51
C LYS A 70 2.60 1.88 -3.76
N ARG A 71 2.05 2.99 -3.27
CA ARG A 71 2.68 4.32 -3.40
C ARG A 71 4.00 4.39 -2.62
N LYS A 72 4.02 3.84 -1.41
CA LYS A 72 5.23 3.75 -0.58
C LYS A 72 6.34 2.97 -1.28
N ALA A 73 6.06 1.75 -1.73
CA ALA A 73 7.02 0.92 -2.46
C ALA A 73 7.52 1.60 -3.75
N LYS A 74 6.62 2.29 -4.46
CA LYS A 74 6.99 3.08 -5.65
C LYS A 74 7.95 4.21 -5.28
N ALA A 75 7.67 4.97 -4.23
CA ALA A 75 8.54 6.06 -3.77
C ALA A 75 9.92 5.55 -3.34
N GLU A 76 9.96 4.42 -2.62
CA GLU A 76 11.21 3.76 -2.23
C GLU A 76 12.04 3.32 -3.44
N LEU A 77 11.40 2.74 -4.47
CA LEU A 77 12.05 2.37 -5.73
C LEU A 77 12.66 3.60 -6.44
N PHE A 78 11.89 4.68 -6.62
CA PHE A 78 12.38 5.88 -7.32
C PHE A 78 13.44 6.67 -6.52
N ASN A 79 13.57 6.42 -5.22
CA ASN A 79 14.63 6.99 -4.42
C ASN A 79 15.97 6.24 -4.56
N GLN A 80 16.01 5.08 -5.23
CA GLN A 80 17.27 4.38 -5.48
C GLN A 80 18.15 5.15 -6.47
N PRO A 81 19.49 5.12 -6.34
CA PRO A 81 20.40 5.89 -7.19
C PRO A 81 20.21 5.67 -8.69
N CYS A 82 19.92 4.44 -9.12
CA CYS A 82 19.69 4.09 -10.51
C CYS A 82 18.45 4.75 -11.13
N PHE A 83 17.48 5.18 -10.32
CA PHE A 83 16.28 5.90 -10.77
C PHE A 83 16.40 7.42 -10.58
N LYS A 84 17.45 7.90 -9.90
CA LYS A 84 17.71 9.34 -9.80
C LYS A 84 18.24 9.84 -11.13
N ARG A 85 17.55 10.82 -11.71
CA ARG A 85 18.09 11.58 -12.83
C ARG A 85 19.27 12.40 -12.31
N THR A 86 20.48 12.02 -12.66
CA THR A 86 21.63 12.91 -12.56
C THR A 86 21.56 13.89 -13.73
N PRO A 87 21.50 15.21 -13.49
CA PRO A 87 21.60 16.17 -14.58
C PRO A 87 22.96 16.02 -15.27
N TYR A 88 22.99 16.21 -16.59
CA TYR A 88 24.25 16.29 -17.31
C TYR A 88 25.17 17.34 -16.66
N SER A 89 26.45 17.00 -16.53
CA SER A 89 27.48 17.96 -16.19
C SER A 89 27.53 19.09 -17.23
N ALA A 90 28.15 20.23 -16.89
CA ALA A 90 28.24 21.37 -17.81
C ALA A 90 28.83 20.94 -19.18
N ASN A 91 29.89 20.15 -19.17
CA ASN A 91 30.54 19.64 -20.38
C ASN A 91 29.64 18.67 -21.17
N GLN A 92 28.90 17.80 -20.48
CA GLN A 92 27.93 16.89 -21.13
C GLN A 92 26.77 17.65 -21.78
N ARG A 93 26.29 18.74 -21.15
CA ARG A 93 25.25 19.61 -21.73
C ARG A 93 25.74 20.31 -22.99
N ILE A 94 26.97 20.84 -22.96
CA ILE A 94 27.58 21.50 -24.11
C ILE A 94 27.74 20.50 -25.26
N ALA A 95 28.27 19.31 -24.99
CA ALA A 95 28.42 18.26 -26.01
C ALA A 95 27.08 17.86 -26.65
N TYR A 96 26.03 17.63 -25.83
CA TYR A 96 24.69 17.30 -26.33
C TYR A 96 24.08 18.42 -27.20
N ASN A 97 24.25 19.68 -26.83
CA ASN A 97 23.75 20.81 -27.62
C ASN A 97 24.51 20.92 -28.95
N ASN A 98 25.82 20.73 -28.94
CA ASN A 98 26.63 20.75 -30.15
C ASN A 98 26.27 19.63 -31.13
N THR A 99 25.88 18.45 -30.66
CA THR A 99 25.45 17.34 -31.54
C THR A 99 24.01 17.44 -32.03
N LYS A 100 23.16 18.27 -31.40
CA LYS A 100 21.75 18.43 -31.77
C LYS A 100 21.51 19.42 -32.91
N TYR A 101 22.41 20.38 -33.08
CA TYR A 101 22.29 21.48 -34.05
C TYR A 101 23.38 21.46 -35.14
N ASN A 102 24.17 20.38 -35.22
CA ASN A 102 25.00 20.03 -36.37
C ASN A 102 24.29 18.96 -37.20
#